data_AF-A0AAU4E9H6-F1
#
_entry.id   AF-A0AAU4E9H6-F1
#
_cell.length_a   1.000
_cell.length_b   1.000
_cell.length_c   1.000
_cell.angle_alpha   90.00
_cell.angle_beta   90.00
_cell.angle_gamma   90.00
#
_symmetry.space_group_name_H-M   'P 1'
#
loop_
_entity.id
_entity.type
_entity.pdbx_description
1 polymer ?
#
loop_
_entity_poly.entity_id
_entity_poly.type
_entity_poly.pdbx_seq_one_letter_code
_entity_poly.pdbx_strand_id
1 'polypeptide(L)'
;MSPGYLTGADFRFLGQPMRPGQGVNPVLAEVLTAVEADLAGSDSSLTESIVGWRSRNGLHASGSAVDLNVTQIPYIVTRTGSTLGGEAAAEGQQAMRQRAVEVYDRAVAFFIGTGQRADVSIRVHDSIEVTYDRFRLVSDALVFYLSWAVSAVPVEVNRPPIPGVETLGDFDPAFDRIDPARELARPRDEAIAGIAALFADPDWAALHSGLPTPEAQYFQMLRDYELVRIPMLYGNPANPVTKTRNPAHGFLQLSRELVCSMINTGNRVLGKRGKMRWGASDFEAHQSGDVMHFDLGTHAGFAPE
;
A
#
# COMPACT_ATOMS: atom_id res chain seq x y z
N MET A 1 2.89 -2.13 31.26
CA MET A 1 3.46 -3.20 30.43
C MET A 1 3.60 -4.44 31.28
N SER A 2 2.76 -5.41 30.99
CA SER A 2 2.71 -6.70 31.67
C SER A 2 4.02 -7.46 31.47
N PRO A 3 4.40 -8.31 32.44
CA PRO A 3 5.50 -9.25 32.28
C PRO A 3 5.25 -10.14 31.05
N GLY A 4 6.18 -10.16 30.09
CA GLY A 4 6.16 -11.15 28.99
C GLY A 4 6.37 -10.63 27.57
N TYR A 5 6.34 -9.31 27.32
CA TYR A 5 6.67 -8.76 26.00
C TYR A 5 8.18 -8.74 25.74
N LEU A 6 8.59 -9.09 24.53
CA LEU A 6 9.95 -8.87 24.04
C LEU A 6 10.02 -7.45 23.44
N THR A 7 10.82 -6.56 24.03
CA THR A 7 10.76 -5.11 23.73
C THR A 7 12.04 -4.54 23.11
N GLY A 8 11.86 -3.46 22.33
CA GLY A 8 12.70 -2.26 22.09
C GLY A 8 14.19 -2.35 21.73
N ALA A 9 14.94 -3.33 22.22
CA ALA A 9 16.37 -3.48 21.93
C ALA A 9 16.79 -4.95 21.73
N ASP A 10 16.12 -5.87 22.40
CA ASP A 10 16.53 -7.29 22.44
C ASP A 10 15.93 -8.10 21.29
N PHE A 11 14.78 -7.66 20.76
CA PHE A 11 14.15 -8.31 19.62
C PHE A 11 14.39 -7.51 18.33
N ARG A 12 14.88 -8.21 17.31
CA ARG A 12 15.06 -7.73 15.94
C ARG A 12 14.34 -8.68 15.00
N PHE A 13 13.89 -8.15 13.87
CA PHE A 13 13.39 -8.95 12.76
C PHE A 13 13.93 -8.36 11.45
N LEU A 14 14.56 -9.21 10.64
CA LEU A 14 15.33 -8.87 9.45
C LEU A 14 16.36 -7.76 9.71
N GLY A 15 17.05 -7.88 10.85
CA GLY A 15 18.05 -6.92 11.30
C GLY A 15 17.50 -5.60 11.86
N GLN A 16 16.21 -5.30 11.66
CA GLN A 16 15.58 -4.07 12.14
C GLN A 16 15.06 -4.24 13.57
N PRO A 17 15.32 -3.25 14.46
CA PRO A 17 14.76 -3.27 15.80
C PRO A 17 13.27 -2.92 15.78
N MET A 18 12.57 -3.30 16.85
CA MET A 18 11.27 -2.71 17.18
C MET A 18 11.44 -1.22 17.48
N ARG A 19 10.41 -0.40 17.20
CA ARG A 19 10.43 1.01 17.63
C ARG A 19 10.54 1.14 19.16
N PRO A 20 11.15 2.22 19.68
CA PRO A 20 11.30 2.43 21.11
C PRO A 20 9.95 2.34 21.86
N GLY A 21 9.92 1.59 22.97
CA GLY A 21 8.72 1.38 23.77
C GLY A 21 7.70 0.40 23.16
N GLN A 22 8.06 -0.30 22.09
CA GLN A 22 7.22 -1.32 21.46
C GLN A 22 7.82 -2.72 21.61
N GLY A 23 7.01 -3.74 21.31
CA GLY A 23 7.40 -5.14 21.38
C GLY A 23 6.40 -6.07 20.72
N VAL A 24 6.67 -7.36 20.77
CA VAL A 24 5.75 -8.42 20.34
C VAL A 24 5.55 -9.41 21.47
N ASN A 25 4.43 -10.13 21.48
CA ASN A 25 4.26 -11.22 22.43
C ASN A 25 5.13 -12.44 22.02
N PRO A 26 5.38 -13.37 22.95
CA PRO A 26 6.22 -14.54 22.68
C PRO A 26 5.77 -15.41 21.49
N VAL A 27 4.46 -15.48 21.21
CA VAL A 27 3.94 -16.30 20.09
C VAL A 27 4.26 -15.65 18.75
N LEU A 28 4.08 -14.33 18.63
CA LEU A 28 4.48 -13.62 17.42
C LEU A 28 6.00 -13.60 17.25
N ALA A 29 6.77 -13.47 18.34
CA ALA A 29 8.22 -13.56 18.27
C ALA A 29 8.72 -14.93 17.76
N GLU A 30 8.09 -16.03 18.19
CA GLU A 30 8.35 -17.39 17.69
C GLU A 30 8.14 -17.46 16.17
N VAL A 31 7.02 -16.90 15.67
CA VAL A 31 6.72 -16.83 14.23
C VAL A 31 7.76 -16.01 13.48
N LEU A 32 8.06 -14.80 13.95
CA LEU A 32 9.02 -13.90 13.28
C LEU A 32 10.43 -14.51 13.23
N THR A 33 10.87 -15.17 14.31
CA THR A 33 12.17 -15.88 14.33
C THR A 33 12.22 -17.00 13.29
N ALA A 34 11.13 -17.77 13.15
CA ALA A 34 11.06 -18.83 12.14
C ALA A 34 11.02 -18.28 10.71
N VAL A 35 10.36 -17.14 10.50
CA VAL A 35 10.35 -16.43 9.21
C VAL A 35 11.76 -15.96 8.84
N GLU A 36 12.54 -15.39 9.76
CA GLU A 36 13.94 -15.02 9.46
C GLU A 36 14.78 -16.22 9.07
N ALA A 37 14.60 -17.35 9.76
CA ALA A 37 15.32 -18.58 9.42
C ALA A 37 14.92 -19.13 8.03
N ASP A 38 13.64 -19.02 7.66
CA ASP A 38 13.11 -19.42 6.36
C ASP A 38 13.61 -18.49 5.22
N LEU A 39 13.85 -17.22 5.54
CA LEU A 39 14.39 -16.19 4.63
C LEU A 39 15.94 -16.14 4.63
N ALA A 40 16.61 -17.03 5.35
CA ALA A 40 18.07 -17.02 5.42
C ALA A 40 18.70 -17.15 4.02
N GLY A 41 19.35 -16.09 3.56
CA GLY A 41 19.99 -16.03 2.23
C GLY A 41 19.12 -15.44 1.11
N SER A 42 17.88 -15.00 1.39
CA SER A 42 17.12 -14.16 0.47
C SER A 42 17.52 -12.68 0.59
N ASP A 43 17.21 -11.88 -0.42
CA ASP A 43 17.36 -10.41 -0.39
C ASP A 43 16.16 -9.72 0.31
N SER A 44 15.55 -10.40 1.29
CA SER A 44 14.40 -9.88 2.03
C SER A 44 14.90 -8.95 3.13
N SER A 45 14.93 -7.66 2.84
CA SER A 45 15.30 -6.62 3.82
C SER A 45 14.15 -5.68 4.13
N LEU A 46 14.16 -5.14 5.35
CA LEU A 46 13.30 -4.05 5.78
C LEU A 46 14.10 -2.76 5.78
N THR A 47 13.46 -1.67 5.38
CA THR A 47 14.10 -0.35 5.24
C THR A 47 13.96 0.51 6.49
N GLU A 48 13.15 0.09 7.47
CA GLU A 48 12.94 0.83 8.71
C GLU A 48 12.58 -0.07 9.91
N SER A 49 12.49 0.54 11.09
CA SER A 49 12.08 -0.11 12.33
C SER A 49 10.62 -0.60 12.29
N ILE A 50 10.41 -1.78 12.88
CA ILE A 50 9.12 -2.46 12.91
C ILE A 50 8.22 -1.85 13.97
N VAL A 51 6.95 -1.70 13.63
CA VAL A 51 5.92 -1.29 14.58
C VAL A 51 5.26 -2.52 15.17
N GLY A 52 5.29 -2.69 16.48
CA GLY A 52 4.61 -3.78 17.20
C GLY A 52 3.58 -3.23 18.17
N TRP A 53 3.75 -3.56 19.45
CA TRP A 53 2.85 -3.16 20.52
C TRP A 53 2.62 -1.65 20.55
N ARG A 54 1.34 -1.26 20.69
CA ARG A 54 0.89 0.12 20.92
C ARG A 54 -0.40 0.08 21.72
N SER A 55 -0.54 0.98 22.69
CA SER A 55 -1.72 1.07 23.54
C SER A 55 -2.99 1.32 22.69
N ARG A 56 -4.05 0.54 22.94
CA ARG A 56 -5.41 0.74 22.38
C ARG A 56 -5.64 0.52 20.88
N ASN A 57 -4.94 -0.39 20.21
CA ASN A 57 -5.21 -0.70 18.79
C ASN A 57 -5.25 -2.20 18.50
N GLY A 58 -6.45 -2.80 18.53
CA GLY A 58 -6.68 -4.17 18.06
C GLY A 58 -5.63 -5.17 18.57
N LEU A 59 -5.07 -5.96 17.66
CA LEU A 59 -4.07 -6.99 18.00
C LEU A 59 -2.71 -6.41 18.40
N HIS A 60 -2.39 -5.15 18.04
CA HIS A 60 -1.20 -4.48 18.55
C HIS A 60 -1.26 -4.23 20.05
N ALA A 61 -2.45 -4.03 20.65
CA ALA A 61 -2.58 -3.83 22.10
C ALA A 61 -2.06 -5.03 22.91
N SER A 62 -1.99 -6.20 22.28
CA SER A 62 -1.46 -7.44 22.85
C SER A 62 -0.12 -7.90 22.26
N GLY A 63 0.54 -7.06 21.45
CA GLY A 63 1.75 -7.43 20.71
C GLY A 63 1.57 -8.62 19.76
N SER A 64 0.33 -8.88 19.31
CA SER A 64 -0.03 -9.97 18.39
C SER A 64 -0.08 -9.53 16.92
N ALA A 65 0.42 -8.33 16.64
CA ALA A 65 0.50 -7.78 15.29
C ALA A 65 1.79 -6.97 15.12
N VAL A 66 2.25 -6.89 13.87
CA VAL A 66 3.34 -6.03 13.43
C VAL A 66 2.97 -5.31 12.14
N ASP A 67 3.45 -4.07 12.00
CA ASP A 67 3.42 -3.34 10.74
C ASP A 67 4.87 -3.16 10.23
N LEU A 68 5.09 -3.49 8.96
CA LEU A 68 6.39 -3.47 8.29
C LEU A 68 6.50 -2.31 7.29
N ASN A 69 7.65 -1.63 7.23
CA ASN A 69 7.87 -0.49 6.33
C ASN A 69 6.74 0.57 6.35
N VAL A 70 6.22 0.88 7.54
CA VAL A 70 5.06 1.75 7.73
C VAL A 70 5.18 3.16 7.17
N THR A 71 6.38 3.69 6.98
CA THR A 71 6.57 4.99 6.32
C THR A 71 6.39 4.91 4.82
N GLN A 72 6.68 3.75 4.22
CA GLN A 72 6.67 3.59 2.76
C GLN A 72 5.44 2.84 2.25
N ILE A 73 4.87 1.96 3.08
CA ILE A 73 3.76 1.09 2.72
C ILE A 73 2.45 1.65 3.28
N PRO A 74 1.48 2.01 2.42
CA PRO A 74 0.25 2.65 2.84
C PRO A 74 -0.86 1.65 3.15
N TYR A 75 -1.95 2.18 3.71
CA TYR A 75 -3.27 1.63 3.49
C TYR A 75 -3.69 1.83 2.03
N ILE A 76 -4.38 0.85 1.45
CA ILE A 76 -4.98 0.95 0.13
C ILE A 76 -6.48 0.70 0.19
N VAL A 77 -7.15 1.06 -0.89
CA VAL A 77 -8.55 0.69 -1.10
C VAL A 77 -8.60 -0.65 -1.82
N THR A 78 -9.39 -1.59 -1.33
CA THR A 78 -9.63 -2.89 -1.99
C THR A 78 -11.03 -2.92 -2.60
N ARG A 79 -11.28 -3.84 -3.54
CA ARG A 79 -12.60 -4.01 -4.17
C ARG A 79 -12.94 -5.48 -4.33
N THR A 80 -13.95 -5.93 -3.57
CA THR A 80 -14.46 -7.31 -3.63
C THR A 80 -15.93 -7.28 -4.03
N GLY A 81 -16.22 -7.64 -5.29
CA GLY A 81 -17.55 -7.41 -5.85
C GLY A 81 -17.91 -5.92 -5.84
N SER A 82 -19.01 -5.55 -5.21
CA SER A 82 -19.42 -4.15 -4.99
C SER A 82 -18.89 -3.54 -3.69
N THR A 83 -18.24 -4.32 -2.83
CA THR A 83 -17.70 -3.84 -1.55
C THR A 83 -16.34 -3.18 -1.74
N LEU A 84 -16.21 -1.94 -1.28
CA LEU A 84 -14.95 -1.23 -1.21
C LEU A 84 -14.37 -1.31 0.19
N GLY A 85 -13.22 -1.96 0.33
CA GLY A 85 -12.49 -2.11 1.59
C GLY A 85 -11.48 -0.99 1.84
N GLY A 86 -10.52 -1.28 2.71
CA GLY A 86 -9.51 -0.36 3.19
C GLY A 86 -9.62 -0.13 4.69
N GLU A 87 -8.90 0.88 5.19
CA GLU A 87 -8.87 1.19 6.62
C GLU A 87 -10.28 1.43 7.19
N ALA A 88 -10.64 0.70 8.25
CA ALA A 88 -11.97 0.74 8.86
C ALA A 88 -12.38 2.16 9.29
N ALA A 89 -11.43 2.98 9.74
CA ALA A 89 -11.69 4.37 10.13
C ALA A 89 -12.17 5.27 8.95
N ALA A 90 -12.00 4.82 7.71
CA ALA A 90 -12.49 5.49 6.50
C ALA A 90 -13.77 4.85 5.91
N GLU A 91 -14.50 4.02 6.66
CA GLU A 91 -15.70 3.30 6.17
C GLU A 91 -16.75 4.23 5.54
N GLY A 92 -16.93 5.44 6.11
CA GLY A 92 -17.87 6.45 5.59
C GLY A 92 -17.44 7.15 4.29
N GLN A 93 -16.25 6.88 3.76
CA GLN A 93 -15.67 7.60 2.62
C GLN A 93 -15.79 6.82 1.29
N GLN A 94 -16.96 6.24 1.01
CA GLN A 94 -17.18 5.38 -0.16
C GLN A 94 -16.89 6.06 -1.50
N ALA A 95 -17.24 7.35 -1.65
CA ALA A 95 -16.95 8.10 -2.87
C ALA A 95 -15.43 8.25 -3.11
N MET A 96 -14.65 8.50 -2.07
CA MET A 96 -13.18 8.55 -2.16
C MET A 96 -12.63 7.18 -2.54
N ARG A 97 -13.11 6.11 -1.88
CA ARG A 97 -12.69 4.73 -2.16
C ARG A 97 -12.95 4.35 -3.62
N GLN A 98 -14.13 4.68 -4.12
CA GLN A 98 -14.53 4.38 -5.49
C GLN A 98 -13.57 5.05 -6.48
N ARG A 99 -13.27 6.33 -6.28
CA ARG A 99 -12.33 7.08 -7.13
C ARG A 99 -10.92 6.50 -7.10
N ALA A 100 -10.42 6.11 -5.93
CA ALA A 100 -9.10 5.50 -5.80
C ALA A 100 -9.01 4.19 -6.60
N VAL A 101 -10.05 3.34 -6.54
CA VAL A 101 -10.08 2.09 -7.32
C VAL A 101 -10.25 2.36 -8.82
N GLU A 102 -10.98 3.40 -9.23
CA GLU A 102 -11.04 3.82 -10.63
C GLU A 102 -9.67 4.27 -11.16
N VAL A 103 -8.84 4.90 -10.31
CA VAL A 103 -7.45 5.20 -10.66
C VAL A 103 -6.66 3.89 -10.86
N TYR A 104 -6.84 2.89 -10.00
CA TYR A 104 -6.18 1.59 -10.19
C TYR A 104 -6.59 0.94 -11.51
N ASP A 105 -7.89 0.99 -11.86
CA ASP A 105 -8.40 0.49 -13.14
C ASP A 105 -7.75 1.22 -14.32
N ARG A 106 -7.64 2.56 -14.27
CA ARG A 106 -6.94 3.34 -15.30
C ARG A 106 -5.46 2.98 -15.40
N ALA A 107 -4.77 2.86 -14.28
CA ALA A 107 -3.35 2.52 -14.24
C ALA A 107 -3.08 1.14 -14.86
N VAL A 108 -3.88 0.13 -14.52
CA VAL A 108 -3.77 -1.22 -15.09
C VAL A 108 -4.12 -1.23 -16.57
N ALA A 109 -5.16 -0.51 -16.99
CA ALA A 109 -5.50 -0.37 -18.39
C ALA A 109 -4.38 0.31 -19.20
N PHE A 110 -3.71 1.31 -18.62
CA PHE A 110 -2.57 2.00 -19.25
C PHE A 110 -1.28 1.15 -19.28
N PHE A 111 -1.12 0.25 -18.31
CA PHE A 111 0.06 -0.60 -18.20
C PHE A 111 -0.01 -1.84 -19.10
N ILE A 112 -1.20 -2.42 -19.26
CA ILE A 112 -1.38 -3.72 -19.93
C ILE A 112 -2.18 -3.60 -21.24
N GLY A 113 -3.18 -2.71 -21.30
CA GLY A 113 -4.06 -2.57 -22.46
C GLY A 113 -5.49 -2.15 -22.09
N THR A 114 -6.17 -1.50 -23.03
CA THR A 114 -7.56 -1.04 -22.85
C THR A 114 -8.49 -2.21 -22.48
N GLY A 115 -9.35 -1.99 -21.49
CA GLY A 115 -10.33 -2.97 -21.02
C GLY A 115 -9.84 -3.87 -19.88
N GLN A 116 -8.54 -3.85 -19.56
CA GLN A 116 -8.02 -4.46 -18.34
C GLN A 116 -8.43 -3.65 -17.11
N ARG A 117 -8.52 -4.32 -15.95
CA ARG A 117 -8.94 -3.70 -14.69
C ARG A 117 -8.07 -4.18 -13.54
N ALA A 118 -7.96 -3.34 -12.52
CA ALA A 118 -7.21 -3.69 -11.32
C ALA A 118 -7.92 -4.77 -10.51
N ASP A 119 -7.13 -5.72 -10.02
CA ASP A 119 -7.58 -6.81 -9.18
C ASP A 119 -6.97 -6.71 -7.78
N VAL A 120 -7.57 -5.84 -6.97
CA VAL A 120 -7.33 -5.70 -5.53
C VAL A 120 -8.46 -6.37 -4.73
N SER A 121 -8.93 -7.53 -5.20
CA SER A 121 -10.05 -8.25 -4.60
C SER A 121 -9.61 -9.26 -3.55
N ILE A 122 -10.47 -9.46 -2.54
CA ILE A 122 -10.27 -10.40 -1.45
C ILE A 122 -10.91 -11.73 -1.83
N ARG A 123 -10.11 -12.82 -1.80
CA ARG A 123 -10.52 -14.15 -2.25
C ARG A 123 -10.04 -15.21 -1.27
N VAL A 124 -10.99 -15.92 -0.66
CA VAL A 124 -10.74 -16.90 0.41
C VAL A 124 -10.00 -18.15 -0.09
N HIS A 125 -9.91 -18.36 -1.41
CA HIS A 125 -9.34 -19.56 -2.02
C HIS A 125 -8.03 -19.31 -2.79
N ASP A 126 -7.60 -18.06 -2.91
CA ASP A 126 -6.31 -17.77 -3.53
C ASP A 126 -5.19 -18.22 -2.58
N SER A 127 -4.08 -18.69 -3.14
CA SER A 127 -2.85 -18.81 -2.36
C SER A 127 -2.28 -17.41 -2.09
N ILE A 128 -1.41 -17.29 -1.09
CA ILE A 128 -0.77 -16.01 -0.76
C ILE A 128 0.07 -15.49 -1.92
N GLU A 129 0.71 -16.40 -2.67
CA GLU A 129 1.49 -16.10 -3.87
C GLU A 129 0.64 -15.43 -4.95
N VAL A 130 -0.50 -16.04 -5.30
CA VAL A 130 -1.42 -15.49 -6.31
C VAL A 130 -1.95 -14.13 -5.86
N THR A 131 -2.27 -14.00 -4.57
CA THR A 131 -2.75 -12.73 -4.00
C THR A 131 -1.68 -11.65 -4.07
N TYR A 132 -0.44 -11.96 -3.70
CA TYR A 132 0.69 -11.06 -3.80
C TYR A 132 0.90 -10.62 -5.25
N ASP A 133 0.94 -11.56 -6.20
CA ASP A 133 1.21 -11.27 -7.60
C ASP A 133 0.15 -10.34 -8.20
N ARG A 134 -1.13 -10.52 -7.85
CA ARG A 134 -2.22 -9.61 -8.23
C ARG A 134 -2.02 -8.19 -7.68
N PHE A 135 -1.73 -8.07 -6.39
CA PHE A 135 -1.53 -6.76 -5.76
C PHE A 135 -0.26 -6.08 -6.27
N ARG A 136 0.79 -6.85 -6.54
CA ARG A 136 2.05 -6.35 -7.10
C ARG A 136 1.84 -5.79 -8.50
N LEU A 137 1.11 -6.47 -9.36
CA LEU A 137 0.76 -5.98 -10.69
C LEU A 137 0.05 -4.62 -10.64
N VAL A 138 -0.90 -4.44 -9.72
CA VAL A 138 -1.59 -3.15 -9.57
C VAL A 138 -0.65 -2.07 -9.02
N SER A 139 0.22 -2.41 -8.06
CA SER A 139 1.23 -1.48 -7.53
C SER A 139 2.21 -1.03 -8.62
N ASP A 140 2.71 -1.97 -9.43
CA ASP A 140 3.65 -1.67 -10.53
C ASP A 140 2.98 -0.87 -11.64
N ALA A 141 1.74 -1.19 -11.99
CA ALA A 141 0.95 -0.42 -12.94
C ALA A 141 0.76 1.03 -12.48
N LEU A 142 0.48 1.24 -11.18
CA LEU A 142 0.34 2.57 -10.60
C LEU A 142 1.65 3.37 -10.65
N VAL A 143 2.78 2.74 -10.32
CA VAL A 143 4.12 3.36 -10.44
C VAL A 143 4.39 3.76 -11.89
N PHE A 144 4.22 2.84 -12.83
CA PHE A 144 4.44 3.11 -14.26
C PHE A 144 3.55 4.26 -14.75
N TYR A 145 2.25 4.19 -14.47
CA TYR A 145 1.27 5.19 -14.87
C TYR A 145 1.62 6.59 -14.35
N LEU A 146 1.91 6.71 -13.05
CA LEU A 146 2.20 8.02 -12.46
C LEU A 146 3.58 8.56 -12.82
N SER A 147 4.56 7.72 -13.12
CA SER A 147 5.95 8.13 -13.41
C SER A 147 6.12 9.08 -14.60
N TRP A 148 5.10 9.16 -15.46
CA TRP A 148 5.06 10.09 -16.59
C TRP A 148 4.86 11.54 -16.15
N ALA A 149 4.18 11.78 -15.03
CA ALA A 149 3.88 13.12 -14.52
C ALA A 149 4.54 13.40 -13.15
N VAL A 150 4.59 12.39 -12.28
CA VAL A 150 4.94 12.53 -10.86
C VAL A 150 6.20 11.73 -10.52
N SER A 151 7.10 12.36 -9.77
CA SER A 151 8.34 11.75 -9.29
C SER A 151 8.04 10.74 -8.18
N ALA A 152 8.69 9.58 -8.25
CA ALA A 152 8.68 8.60 -7.17
C ALA A 152 9.63 8.98 -6.02
N VAL A 153 10.54 9.94 -6.21
CA VAL A 153 11.61 10.26 -5.25
C VAL A 153 11.11 10.63 -3.84
N PRO A 154 10.17 11.58 -3.67
CA PRO A 154 9.66 11.85 -2.34
C PRO A 154 8.79 10.66 -1.90
N VAL A 155 9.22 9.89 -0.90
CA VAL A 155 8.37 8.85 -0.28
C VAL A 155 7.19 9.45 0.50
N GLU A 156 7.29 10.73 0.85
CA GLU A 156 6.33 11.46 1.67
C GLU A 156 5.96 12.79 1.03
N VAL A 157 4.67 13.13 1.09
CA VAL A 157 4.13 14.37 0.55
C VAL A 157 3.52 15.19 1.68
N ASN A 158 4.14 16.33 1.97
CA ASN A 158 3.86 17.20 3.11
C ASN A 158 3.02 18.42 2.75
N ARG A 159 1.87 18.18 2.12
CA ARG A 159 0.85 19.17 1.86
C ARG A 159 -0.53 18.51 1.81
N PRO A 160 -1.61 19.24 2.12
CA PRO A 160 -2.95 18.74 1.93
C PRO A 160 -3.21 18.38 0.46
N PRO A 161 -4.00 17.33 0.19
CA PRO A 161 -4.51 17.06 -1.15
C PRO A 161 -5.24 18.28 -1.73
N ILE A 162 -5.29 18.37 -3.05
CA ILE A 162 -6.05 19.41 -3.77
C ILE A 162 -7.56 19.11 -3.60
N PRO A 163 -8.35 20.02 -2.98
CA PRO A 163 -9.78 19.81 -2.81
C PRO A 163 -10.51 19.74 -4.16
N GLY A 164 -11.41 18.78 -4.33
CA GLY A 164 -12.23 18.65 -5.54
C GLY A 164 -11.43 18.37 -6.82
N VAL A 165 -10.25 17.76 -6.69
CA VAL A 165 -9.32 17.54 -7.81
C VAL A 165 -9.95 16.79 -8.99
N GLU A 166 -10.95 15.94 -8.75
CA GLU A 166 -11.65 15.18 -9.77
C GLU A 166 -12.47 16.05 -10.75
N THR A 167 -12.86 17.26 -10.33
CA THR A 167 -13.68 18.18 -11.13
C THR A 167 -12.86 19.29 -11.79
N LEU A 168 -11.57 19.37 -11.51
CA LEU A 168 -10.72 20.42 -12.08
C LEU A 168 -10.52 20.19 -13.57
N GLY A 169 -10.55 21.28 -14.32
CA GLY A 169 -10.18 21.26 -15.73
C GLY A 169 -8.68 21.11 -15.92
N ASP A 170 -8.27 20.77 -17.14
CA ASP A 170 -6.89 20.86 -17.54
C ASP A 170 -6.41 22.32 -17.36
N PHE A 171 -5.17 22.51 -16.94
CA PHE A 171 -4.58 23.82 -16.61
C PHE A 171 -5.17 24.57 -15.41
N ASP A 172 -6.00 23.93 -14.57
CA ASP A 172 -6.46 24.59 -13.35
C ASP A 172 -5.28 25.03 -12.47
N PRO A 173 -5.21 26.29 -12.00
CA PRO A 173 -4.09 26.80 -11.21
C PRO A 173 -3.92 26.08 -9.86
N ALA A 174 -4.92 25.30 -9.41
CA ALA A 174 -4.74 24.48 -8.22
C ALA A 174 -3.62 23.44 -8.36
N PHE A 175 -3.27 23.02 -9.59
CA PHE A 175 -2.13 22.14 -9.83
C PHE A 175 -0.77 22.80 -9.52
N ASP A 176 -0.69 24.13 -9.43
CA ASP A 176 0.53 24.84 -9.01
C ASP A 176 0.91 24.54 -7.54
N ARG A 177 0.01 23.90 -6.78
CA ARG A 177 0.29 23.37 -5.43
C ARG A 177 1.18 22.14 -5.44
N ILE A 178 1.33 21.45 -6.59
CA ILE A 178 2.24 20.32 -6.75
C ILE A 178 3.64 20.89 -6.99
N ASP A 179 4.57 20.67 -6.06
CA ASP A 179 5.91 21.26 -6.13
C ASP A 179 6.69 20.72 -7.36
N PRO A 180 6.98 21.55 -8.39
CA PRO A 180 7.64 21.07 -9.59
C PRO A 180 9.05 20.52 -9.35
N ALA A 181 9.76 21.01 -8.32
CA ALA A 181 11.13 20.60 -8.04
C ALA A 181 11.20 19.28 -7.24
N ARG A 182 10.11 18.88 -6.59
CA ARG A 182 10.09 17.73 -5.69
C ARG A 182 9.13 16.63 -6.14
N GLU A 183 7.96 17.00 -6.62
CA GLU A 183 6.86 16.08 -6.87
C GLU A 183 6.66 15.77 -8.36
N LEU A 184 7.04 16.65 -9.28
CA LEU A 184 6.94 16.33 -10.72
C LEU A 184 8.15 15.52 -11.19
N ALA A 185 7.90 14.53 -12.06
CA ALA A 185 8.97 13.71 -12.63
C ALA A 185 9.84 14.51 -13.61
N ARG A 186 9.24 15.47 -14.30
CA ARG A 186 9.86 16.34 -15.31
C ARG A 186 8.97 17.57 -15.57
N PRO A 187 9.48 18.61 -16.24
CA PRO A 187 8.66 19.74 -16.69
C PRO A 187 7.46 19.27 -17.53
N ARG A 188 6.33 19.96 -17.40
CA ARG A 188 5.06 19.60 -18.07
C ARG A 188 5.24 19.29 -19.57
N ASP A 189 5.91 20.19 -20.29
CA ASP A 189 6.03 20.06 -21.75
C ASP A 189 6.86 18.82 -22.13
N GLU A 190 7.87 18.47 -21.33
CA GLU A 190 8.64 17.23 -21.50
C GLU A 190 7.83 15.99 -21.13
N ALA A 191 6.96 16.05 -20.12
CA ALA A 191 6.04 14.97 -19.76
C ALA A 191 5.04 14.69 -20.88
N ILE A 192 4.41 15.74 -21.42
CA ILE A 192 3.46 15.65 -22.52
C ILE A 192 4.14 15.10 -23.77
N ALA A 193 5.35 15.58 -24.10
CA ALA A 193 6.12 15.05 -25.23
C ALA A 193 6.49 13.56 -25.04
N GLY A 194 6.85 13.14 -23.83
CA GLY A 194 7.11 11.75 -23.50
C GLY A 194 5.87 10.85 -23.66
N ILE A 195 4.72 11.30 -23.17
CA ILE A 195 3.43 10.59 -23.35
C ILE A 195 3.07 10.52 -24.84
N ALA A 196 3.27 11.60 -25.60
CA ALA A 196 3.01 11.62 -27.03
C ALA A 196 3.90 10.62 -27.79
N ALA A 197 5.16 10.48 -27.40
CA ALA A 197 6.07 9.49 -27.97
C ALA A 197 5.62 8.06 -27.65
N LEU A 198 5.18 7.78 -26.43
CA LEU A 198 4.60 6.48 -26.07
C LEU A 198 3.36 6.16 -26.91
N PHE A 199 2.45 7.14 -27.07
CA PHE A 199 1.22 6.94 -27.85
C PHE A 199 1.47 6.72 -29.35
N ALA A 200 2.62 7.18 -29.85
CA ALA A 200 3.04 6.97 -31.23
C ALA A 200 3.69 5.60 -31.48
N ASP A 201 4.03 4.85 -30.42
CA ASP A 201 4.55 3.48 -30.53
C ASP A 201 3.45 2.55 -31.08
N PRO A 202 3.64 1.91 -32.26
CA PRO A 202 2.60 1.09 -32.88
C PRO A 202 2.19 -0.14 -32.07
N ASP A 203 3.14 -0.77 -31.37
CA ASP A 203 2.88 -1.98 -30.58
C ASP A 203 2.09 -1.60 -29.32
N TRP A 204 2.44 -0.48 -28.70
CA TRP A 204 1.70 0.06 -27.56
C TRP A 204 0.30 0.52 -27.99
N ALA A 205 0.19 1.30 -29.07
CA ALA A 205 -1.09 1.80 -29.57
C ALA A 205 -2.06 0.67 -29.99
N ALA A 206 -1.54 -0.44 -30.51
CA ALA A 206 -2.37 -1.61 -30.86
C ALA A 206 -3.11 -2.21 -29.66
N LEU A 207 -2.56 -2.06 -28.45
CA LEU A 207 -3.17 -2.53 -27.20
C LEU A 207 -4.04 -1.48 -26.51
N HIS A 208 -3.95 -0.20 -26.92
CA HIS A 208 -4.58 0.91 -26.21
C HIS A 208 -5.43 1.79 -27.14
N SER A 209 -6.74 1.50 -27.18
CA SER A 209 -7.71 2.28 -27.94
C SER A 209 -8.45 3.31 -27.08
N GLY A 210 -8.90 4.40 -27.69
CA GLY A 210 -9.78 5.39 -27.06
C GLY A 210 -9.11 6.28 -26.01
N LEU A 211 -7.78 6.40 -26.05
CA LEU A 211 -7.05 7.25 -25.12
C LEU A 211 -7.33 8.74 -25.36
N PRO A 212 -7.22 9.58 -24.31
CA PRO A 212 -7.27 11.03 -24.46
C PRO A 212 -6.04 11.55 -25.22
N THR A 213 -5.96 12.86 -25.46
CA THR A 213 -4.71 13.47 -25.97
C THR A 213 -3.59 13.32 -24.92
N PRO A 214 -2.31 13.35 -25.32
CA PRO A 214 -1.18 13.30 -24.37
C PRO A 214 -1.24 14.36 -23.27
N GLU A 215 -1.73 15.56 -23.61
CA GLU A 215 -1.94 16.66 -22.67
C GLU A 215 -3.05 16.36 -21.64
N ALA A 216 -4.21 15.92 -22.12
CA ALA A 216 -5.30 15.52 -21.22
C ALA A 216 -4.91 14.31 -20.35
N GLN A 217 -4.08 13.40 -20.88
CA GLN A 217 -3.54 12.28 -20.13
C GLN A 217 -2.62 12.75 -18.98
N TYR A 218 -1.77 13.75 -19.23
CA TYR A 218 -0.90 14.33 -18.20
C TYR A 218 -1.73 14.90 -17.04
N PHE A 219 -2.74 15.73 -17.33
CA PHE A 219 -3.61 16.28 -16.29
C PHE A 219 -4.47 15.21 -15.60
N GLN A 220 -4.90 14.16 -16.32
CA GLN A 220 -5.55 13.02 -15.70
C GLN A 220 -4.63 12.32 -14.68
N MET A 221 -3.34 12.14 -14.98
CA MET A 221 -2.36 11.56 -14.05
C MET A 221 -2.17 12.44 -12.80
N LEU A 222 -2.16 13.77 -12.94
CA LEU A 222 -2.10 14.68 -11.78
C LEU A 222 -3.34 14.57 -10.89
N ARG A 223 -4.54 14.49 -11.49
CA ARG A 223 -5.79 14.26 -10.74
C ARG A 223 -5.78 12.92 -10.02
N ASP A 224 -5.34 11.88 -10.72
CA ASP A 224 -5.26 10.51 -10.23
C ASP A 224 -4.27 10.37 -9.06
N TYR A 225 -3.11 11.01 -9.16
CA TYR A 225 -2.14 11.09 -8.08
C TYR A 225 -2.75 11.67 -6.79
N GLU A 226 -3.48 12.78 -6.90
CA GLU A 226 -4.14 13.43 -5.76
C GLU A 226 -5.29 12.58 -5.18
N LEU A 227 -6.02 11.85 -6.02
CA LEU A 227 -7.09 10.96 -5.56
C LEU A 227 -6.57 9.75 -4.79
N VAL A 228 -5.49 9.12 -5.26
CA VAL A 228 -4.94 7.91 -4.64
C VAL A 228 -4.15 8.20 -3.38
N ARG A 229 -3.53 9.38 -3.24
CA ARG A 229 -2.78 9.69 -2.02
C ARG A 229 -3.67 9.94 -0.80
N ILE A 230 -4.96 10.26 -0.99
CA ILE A 230 -5.91 10.47 0.11
C ILE A 230 -6.01 9.23 1.02
N PRO A 231 -6.32 8.01 0.50
CA PRO A 231 -6.33 6.81 1.33
C PRO A 231 -4.93 6.37 1.80
N MET A 232 -3.85 6.89 1.20
CA MET A 232 -2.46 6.56 1.55
C MET A 232 -1.88 7.48 2.64
N LEU A 233 -2.72 8.07 3.48
CA LEU A 233 -2.32 8.98 4.56
C LEU A 233 -1.48 8.28 5.65
N TYR A 234 -0.69 9.06 6.38
CA TYR A 234 0.08 8.55 7.52
C TYR A 234 -0.78 8.50 8.78
N GLY A 235 -0.81 7.33 9.43
CA GLY A 235 -1.56 7.11 10.66
C GLY A 235 -3.06 6.94 10.42
N ASN A 236 -3.87 7.26 11.43
CA ASN A 236 -5.34 7.21 11.31
C ASN A 236 -5.82 8.36 10.42
N PRO A 237 -6.97 8.23 9.72
CA PRO A 237 -7.56 9.27 8.89
C PRO A 237 -7.91 10.49 9.75
N ALA A 238 -6.95 11.40 9.86
CA ALA A 238 -7.11 12.68 10.50
C ALA A 238 -7.67 13.68 9.47
N ASN A 239 -8.60 14.53 9.93
CA ASN A 239 -9.08 15.65 9.14
C ASN A 239 -8.49 16.94 9.75
N PRO A 240 -7.69 17.74 9.01
CA PRO A 240 -7.34 17.58 7.60
C PRO A 240 -6.18 16.60 7.34
N VAL A 241 -6.23 15.90 6.19
CA VAL A 241 -5.10 15.12 5.67
C VAL A 241 -4.00 16.10 5.25
N THR A 242 -2.86 16.06 5.93
CA THR A 242 -1.74 16.99 5.69
C THR A 242 -0.46 16.28 5.23
N LYS A 243 -0.40 14.96 5.43
CA LYS A 243 0.78 14.14 5.17
C LYS A 243 0.36 12.77 4.65
N THR A 244 0.86 12.41 3.46
CA THR A 244 0.52 11.16 2.77
C THR A 244 1.77 10.49 2.22
N ARG A 245 1.72 9.17 2.03
CA ARG A 245 2.73 8.46 1.23
C ARG A 245 2.54 8.81 -0.24
N ASN A 246 3.59 8.65 -1.03
CA ASN A 246 3.57 8.97 -2.46
C ASN A 246 3.11 7.76 -3.29
N PRO A 247 1.94 7.83 -3.97
CA PRO A 247 1.47 6.74 -4.83
C PRO A 247 2.41 6.40 -5.99
N ALA A 248 3.24 7.34 -6.46
CA ALA A 248 4.23 7.08 -7.51
C ALA A 248 5.37 6.16 -7.04
N HIS A 249 5.49 5.90 -5.74
CA HIS A 249 6.38 4.89 -5.17
C HIS A 249 5.70 3.51 -5.00
N GLY A 250 4.45 3.38 -5.45
CA GLY A 250 3.65 2.16 -5.31
C GLY A 250 3.23 1.91 -3.88
N PHE A 251 2.45 0.85 -3.67
CA PHE A 251 1.94 0.48 -2.34
C PHE A 251 2.47 -0.85 -1.82
N LEU A 252 3.07 -1.70 -2.67
CA LEU A 252 3.59 -3.01 -2.24
C LEU A 252 5.10 -3.08 -2.42
N GLN A 253 5.84 -2.75 -1.35
CA GLN A 253 7.32 -2.75 -1.33
C GLN A 253 7.93 -3.90 -0.54
N LEU A 254 7.12 -4.69 0.18
CA LEU A 254 7.60 -5.94 0.76
C LEU A 254 7.92 -6.92 -0.36
N SER A 255 9.00 -7.69 -0.21
CA SER A 255 9.33 -8.73 -1.18
C SER A 255 8.29 -9.86 -1.15
N ARG A 256 8.15 -10.56 -2.28
CA ARG A 256 7.24 -11.69 -2.40
C ARG A 256 7.58 -12.78 -1.40
N GLU A 257 8.86 -13.08 -1.27
CA GLU A 257 9.42 -14.07 -0.35
C GLU A 257 9.06 -13.74 1.08
N LEU A 258 9.21 -12.47 1.48
CA LEU A 258 8.84 -12.01 2.82
C LEU A 258 7.35 -12.23 3.10
N VAL A 259 6.47 -11.73 2.23
CA VAL A 259 5.01 -11.88 2.45
C VAL A 259 4.60 -13.35 2.47
N CYS A 260 5.11 -14.15 1.54
CA CYS A 260 4.80 -15.58 1.47
C CYS A 260 5.35 -16.33 2.69
N SER A 261 6.57 -16.01 3.14
CA SER A 261 7.16 -16.64 4.33
C SER A 261 6.39 -16.27 5.60
N MET A 262 6.03 -15.00 5.79
CA MET A 262 5.18 -14.56 6.92
C MET A 262 3.92 -15.41 7.04
N ILE A 263 3.23 -15.67 5.92
CA ILE A 263 1.98 -16.44 5.93
C ILE A 263 2.23 -17.95 6.00
N ASN A 264 3.05 -18.51 5.10
CA ASN A 264 3.25 -19.96 5.01
C ASN A 264 4.02 -20.51 6.22
N THR A 265 5.12 -19.85 6.62
CA THR A 265 5.92 -20.25 7.78
C THR A 265 5.21 -19.90 9.08
N GLY A 266 4.55 -18.75 9.16
CA GLY A 266 3.71 -18.40 10.31
C GLY A 266 2.61 -19.43 10.56
N ASN A 267 1.87 -19.84 9.52
CA ASN A 267 0.85 -20.88 9.64
C ASN A 267 1.42 -22.24 10.07
N ARG A 268 2.63 -22.59 9.62
CA ARG A 268 3.34 -23.81 10.03
C ARG A 268 3.69 -23.81 11.52
N VAL A 269 4.22 -22.69 12.01
CA VAL A 269 4.59 -22.49 13.43
C VAL A 269 3.34 -22.47 14.33
N LEU A 270 2.29 -21.77 13.90
CA LEU A 270 1.05 -21.67 14.68
C LEU A 270 0.30 -23.00 14.71
N GLY A 271 0.27 -23.75 13.61
CA GLY A 271 -0.39 -25.04 13.52
C GLY A 271 -1.87 -24.95 13.92
N LYS A 272 -2.24 -25.63 15.01
CA LYS A 272 -3.62 -25.58 15.53
C LYS A 272 -3.92 -24.33 16.39
N ARG A 273 -2.91 -23.52 16.74
CA ARG A 273 -3.07 -22.33 17.59
C ARG A 273 -3.74 -21.16 16.86
N GLY A 274 -3.64 -21.12 15.54
CA GLY A 274 -4.17 -20.01 14.75
C GLY A 274 -3.61 -19.97 13.34
N LYS A 275 -3.79 -18.84 12.68
CA LYS A 275 -3.25 -18.56 11.36
C LYS A 275 -2.65 -17.16 11.35
N MET A 276 -1.51 -17.02 10.68
CA MET A 276 -0.97 -15.71 10.35
C MET A 276 -1.85 -15.09 9.27
N ARG A 277 -2.20 -13.82 9.43
CA ARG A 277 -3.02 -13.05 8.50
C ARG A 277 -2.23 -11.88 7.95
N TRP A 278 -2.43 -11.56 6.68
CA TRP A 278 -1.96 -10.35 6.04
C TRP A 278 -3.11 -9.34 5.90
N GLY A 279 -2.92 -8.11 6.36
CA GLY A 279 -3.94 -7.06 6.34
C GLY A 279 -4.38 -6.63 4.94
N ALA A 280 -3.61 -6.97 3.89
CA ALA A 280 -4.02 -6.73 2.51
C ALA A 280 -5.14 -7.68 2.03
N SER A 281 -5.22 -8.91 2.57
CA SER A 281 -6.08 -9.95 1.99
C SER A 281 -6.86 -10.84 2.94
N ASP A 282 -6.38 -11.06 4.16
CA ASP A 282 -6.93 -12.11 5.04
C ASP A 282 -7.98 -11.57 6.01
N PHE A 283 -8.38 -10.32 5.82
CA PHE A 283 -9.43 -9.67 6.59
C PHE A 283 -10.75 -9.70 5.81
N GLU A 284 -11.82 -9.23 6.42
CA GLU A 284 -13.09 -9.11 5.71
C GLU A 284 -13.00 -8.07 4.59
N ALA A 285 -13.89 -8.18 3.60
CA ALA A 285 -13.91 -7.33 2.41
C ALA A 285 -13.96 -5.82 2.72
N HIS A 286 -14.50 -5.42 3.89
CA HIS A 286 -14.62 -4.04 4.31
C HIS A 286 -13.41 -3.50 5.09
N GLN A 287 -12.49 -4.39 5.53
CA GLN A 287 -11.35 -4.08 6.39
C GLN A 287 -9.99 -4.31 5.72
N SER A 288 -9.95 -5.11 4.66
CA SER A 288 -8.70 -5.44 3.97
C SER A 288 -8.14 -4.24 3.21
N GLY A 289 -6.84 -4.03 3.29
CA GLY A 289 -6.13 -2.93 2.65
C GLY A 289 -4.94 -2.41 3.46
N ASP A 290 -4.67 -2.97 4.64
CA ASP A 290 -3.49 -2.63 5.45
C ASP A 290 -2.28 -3.46 4.98
N VAL A 291 -1.59 -2.98 3.94
CA VAL A 291 -0.56 -3.75 3.22
C VAL A 291 0.68 -4.04 4.09
N MET A 292 0.95 -3.18 5.06
CA MET A 292 2.08 -3.31 6.00
C MET A 292 1.80 -4.29 7.13
N HIS A 293 0.55 -4.64 7.38
CA HIS A 293 0.11 -5.28 8.61
C HIS A 293 0.08 -6.80 8.55
N PHE A 294 0.59 -7.44 9.60
CA PHE A 294 0.47 -8.88 9.81
C PHE A 294 0.08 -9.18 11.26
N ASP A 295 -0.80 -10.16 11.46
CA ASP A 295 -1.23 -10.55 12.81
C ASP A 295 -1.54 -12.04 12.99
N LEU A 296 -1.71 -12.45 14.24
CA LEU A 296 -2.01 -13.84 14.63
C LEU A 296 -3.50 -14.23 14.56
N GLY A 297 -4.38 -13.32 14.17
CA GLY A 297 -5.84 -13.45 14.19
C GLY A 297 -6.49 -13.48 15.57
N THR A 298 -5.69 -13.56 16.63
CA THR A 298 -6.13 -13.58 18.03
C THR A 298 -5.07 -12.91 18.90
N HIS A 299 -5.40 -12.63 20.16
CA HIS A 299 -4.42 -12.15 21.12
C HIS A 299 -3.47 -13.23 21.65
N ALA A 300 -3.57 -14.47 21.17
CA ALA A 300 -2.76 -15.62 21.59
C ALA A 300 -2.69 -15.86 23.11
N GLY A 301 -3.75 -15.49 23.84
CA GLY A 301 -3.82 -15.61 25.31
C GLY A 301 -3.24 -14.44 26.10
N PHE A 302 -2.77 -13.38 25.43
CA PHE A 302 -2.25 -12.16 26.07
C PHE A 302 -3.36 -11.12 26.18
N ALA A 303 -3.46 -10.44 27.33
CA ALA A 303 -4.45 -9.39 27.51
C ALA A 303 -4.04 -8.13 26.71
N PRO A 304 -4.97 -7.46 26.01
CA PRO A 304 -4.71 -6.15 25.42
C PRO A 304 -4.51 -5.09 26.52
N GLU A 305 -3.49 -4.24 26.37
CA GLU A 305 -3.17 -3.11 27.26
C GLU A 305 -3.54 -1.73 26.67
#